data_AF-A0AAU6EE00-F1
#
_entry.id   AF-A0AAU6EE00-F1
#
_cell.length_a   1.000
_cell.length_b   1.000
_cell.length_c   1.000
_cell.angle_alpha   90.00
_cell.angle_beta   90.00
_cell.angle_gamma   90.00
#
_symmetry.space_group_name_H-M   'P 1'
#
loop_
_entity.id
_entity.type
_entity.pdbx_description
1 polymer ?
#
loop_
_entity_poly.entity_id
_entity_poly.type
_entity_poly.pdbx_seq_one_letter_code
_entity_poly.pdbx_strand_id
1 'polypeptide(L)'
;MQGRDQIDTMLTAGQLERVPPSRDHADTMLTQAERHIALARSGVGTDPTGAYQLVYDASRKALASILENQGLRATSRGGHLAVLDVVTAQLDPPLGQALRSFDRMRRRRNSAEYPRPDTPEITPDDVMQDMEKAEQFIALAAKVLDQMSPY
;
A
#
# COMPACT_ATOMS: atom_id res chain seq x y z
N MET A 1 -11.69 18.44 4.69
CA MET A 1 -10.68 17.54 4.09
C MET A 1 -11.42 16.62 3.14
N GLN A 2 -10.88 16.41 1.94
CA GLN A 2 -11.44 15.45 0.98
C GLN A 2 -11.50 14.06 1.61
N GLY A 3 -12.57 13.30 1.36
CA GLY A 3 -12.72 11.93 1.87
C GLY A 3 -13.15 11.78 3.34
N ARG A 4 -13.42 12.88 4.06
CA ARG A 4 -13.76 12.83 5.51
C ARG A 4 -15.00 11.97 5.80
N ASP A 5 -16.10 12.18 5.07
CA ASP A 5 -17.36 11.45 5.30
C ASP A 5 -17.19 9.92 5.12
N GLN A 6 -16.32 9.52 4.18
CA GLN A 6 -16.00 8.12 3.95
C GLN A 6 -15.15 7.55 5.10
N ILE A 7 -14.14 8.28 5.57
CA ILE A 7 -13.33 7.86 6.72
C ILE A 7 -14.19 7.73 7.99
N ASP A 8 -15.08 8.68 8.27
CA ASP A 8 -15.99 8.62 9.41
C ASP A 8 -16.95 7.43 9.32
N THR A 9 -17.41 7.09 8.11
CA THR A 9 -18.20 5.87 7.86
C THR A 9 -17.39 4.60 8.16
N MET A 10 -16.14 4.53 7.69
CA MET A 10 -15.26 3.38 7.91
C MET A 10 -14.86 3.21 9.39
N LEU A 11 -14.67 4.31 10.12
CA LEU A 11 -14.46 4.31 11.56
C LEU A 11 -15.69 3.76 12.29
N THR A 12 -16.89 4.23 11.93
CA THR A 12 -18.16 3.75 12.50
C THR A 12 -18.37 2.26 12.21
N ALA A 13 -17.99 1.78 11.03
CA ALA A 13 -18.03 0.37 10.66
C ALA A 13 -16.94 -0.49 11.34
N GLY A 14 -15.97 0.14 12.03
CA GLY A 14 -14.82 -0.53 12.63
C GLY A 14 -13.85 -1.12 11.62
N GLN A 15 -13.85 -0.61 10.39
CA GLN A 15 -12.85 -0.93 9.35
C GLN A 15 -11.54 -0.17 9.58
N LEU A 16 -11.66 0.99 10.23
CA LEU A 16 -10.55 1.80 10.73
C LEU A 16 -10.65 1.94 12.24
N GLU A 17 -9.52 2.23 12.86
CA GLU A 17 -9.43 2.71 14.24
C GLU A 17 -8.59 3.99 14.29
N ARG A 18 -8.79 4.78 15.34
CA ARG A 18 -7.93 5.93 15.65
C ARG A 18 -6.77 5.46 16.53
N VAL A 19 -5.58 5.90 16.18
CA VAL A 19 -4.33 5.68 16.93
C VAL A 19 -3.63 7.02 17.12
N PRO A 20 -2.68 7.16 18.07
CA PRO A 20 -1.85 8.35 18.14
C PRO A 20 -1.13 8.57 16.80
N PRO A 21 -1.24 9.76 16.18
CA PRO A 21 -0.52 10.05 14.93
C PRO A 21 0.99 9.98 15.18
N SER A 22 1.73 9.32 14.28
CA SER A 22 3.17 9.15 14.44
C SER A 22 3.92 9.34 13.12
N ARG A 23 4.62 10.47 13.01
CA ARG A 23 5.49 10.74 11.87
C ARG A 23 6.69 9.80 11.83
N ASP A 24 7.35 9.59 12.96
CA ASP A 24 8.51 8.69 13.06
C ASP A 24 8.19 7.25 12.63
N HIS A 25 7.00 6.76 13.00
CA HIS A 25 6.56 5.42 12.58
C HIS A 25 6.25 5.38 11.08
N ALA A 26 5.59 6.41 10.54
CA ALA A 26 5.33 6.52 9.11
C ALA A 26 6.65 6.55 8.30
N ASP A 27 7.65 7.31 8.74
CA ASP A 27 8.97 7.35 8.11
C ASP A 27 9.66 5.98 8.19
N THR A 28 9.58 5.29 9.33
CA THR A 28 10.11 3.94 9.50
C THR A 28 9.48 2.96 8.50
N MET A 29 8.16 3.06 8.26
CA MET A 29 7.44 2.23 7.28
C MET A 29 7.91 2.52 5.85
N LEU A 30 8.19 3.79 5.50
CA LEU A 30 8.76 4.15 4.20
C LEU A 30 10.17 3.58 4.01
N THR A 31 11.05 3.72 5.00
CA THR A 31 12.39 3.12 4.95
C THR A 31 12.34 1.60 4.84
N GLN A 32 11.34 0.94 5.44
CA GLN A 32 11.11 -0.50 5.25
C GLN A 32 10.65 -0.81 3.81
N ALA A 33 9.73 -0.01 3.25
CA ALA A 33 9.26 -0.17 1.88
C ALA A 33 10.41 -0.05 0.87
N GLU A 34 11.29 0.94 1.03
CA GLU A 34 12.48 1.13 0.19
C GLU A 34 13.42 -0.09 0.25
N ARG A 35 13.67 -0.63 1.45
CA ARG A 35 14.47 -1.86 1.63
C ARG A 35 13.83 -3.06 0.95
N HIS A 36 12.50 -3.20 0.99
CA HIS A 36 11.79 -4.27 0.32
C HIS A 36 11.91 -4.17 -1.20
N ILE A 37 11.85 -2.96 -1.77
CA ILE A 37 12.09 -2.75 -3.21
C ILE A 37 13.52 -3.11 -3.60
N ALA A 38 14.51 -2.68 -2.80
CA ALA A 38 15.91 -3.02 -3.06
C ALA A 38 16.14 -4.54 -3.05
N LEU A 39 15.54 -5.25 -2.09
CA LEU A 39 15.64 -6.71 -1.99
C LEU A 39 14.85 -7.42 -3.10
N ALA A 40 13.66 -6.94 -3.46
CA ALA A 40 12.90 -7.48 -4.59
C ALA A 40 13.70 -7.38 -5.88
N ARG A 41 14.36 -6.24 -6.11
CA ARG A 41 15.19 -5.98 -7.29
C ARG A 41 16.39 -6.92 -7.40
N SER A 42 17.03 -7.27 -6.28
CA SER A 42 18.14 -8.24 -6.30
C SER A 42 17.66 -9.68 -6.44
N GLY A 43 16.48 -10.01 -5.91
CA GLY A 43 15.92 -11.36 -5.91
C GLY A 43 15.09 -11.74 -7.13
N VAL A 44 14.68 -10.78 -7.96
CA VAL A 44 13.68 -10.99 -9.03
C VAL A 44 14.05 -12.08 -10.04
N GLY A 45 15.34 -12.24 -10.36
CA GLY A 45 15.80 -13.29 -11.29
C GLY A 45 15.86 -14.69 -10.68
N THR A 46 15.82 -14.79 -9.35
CA THR A 46 15.94 -16.06 -8.61
C THR A 46 14.58 -16.54 -8.10
N ASP A 47 13.80 -15.63 -7.52
CA ASP A 47 12.46 -15.91 -7.00
C ASP A 47 11.52 -14.74 -7.34
N PRO A 48 10.91 -14.74 -8.55
CA PRO A 48 9.96 -13.71 -8.95
C PRO A 48 8.74 -13.64 -8.02
N THR A 49 8.29 -14.79 -7.51
CA THR A 49 7.11 -14.83 -6.62
C THR A 49 7.41 -14.16 -5.29
N GLY A 50 8.54 -14.51 -4.64
CA GLY A 50 9.00 -13.85 -3.42
C GLY A 50 9.34 -12.37 -3.63
N ALA A 51 9.94 -12.01 -4.76
CA ALA A 51 10.17 -10.60 -5.11
C ALA A 51 8.86 -9.82 -5.24
N TYR A 52 7.81 -10.43 -5.82
CA TYR A 52 6.50 -9.81 -5.92
C TYR A 52 5.82 -9.60 -4.55
N GLN A 53 6.00 -10.54 -3.61
CA GLN A 53 5.53 -10.38 -2.23
C GLN A 53 6.14 -9.12 -1.59
N LEU A 54 7.44 -8.90 -1.78
CA LEU A 54 8.15 -7.73 -1.29
C LEU A 54 7.66 -6.43 -1.95
N VAL A 55 7.45 -6.44 -3.28
CA VAL A 55 6.89 -5.28 -4.02
C VAL A 55 5.50 -4.91 -3.52
N TYR A 56 4.63 -5.90 -3.32
CA TYR A 56 3.29 -5.68 -2.78
C TYR A 56 3.34 -5.13 -1.34
N ASP A 57 4.18 -5.72 -0.49
CA ASP A 57 4.29 -5.29 0.90
C ASP A 57 4.91 -3.88 1.03
N ALA A 58 5.87 -3.52 0.18
CA ALA A 58 6.39 -2.16 0.07
C ALA A 58 5.29 -1.16 -0.29
N SER A 59 4.48 -1.48 -1.30
CA SER A 59 3.33 -0.67 -1.71
C SER A 59 2.35 -0.47 -0.55
N ARG A 60 2.03 -1.56 0.16
CA ARG A 60 1.10 -1.54 1.29
C ARG A 60 1.64 -0.67 2.44
N LYS A 61 2.93 -0.80 2.76
CA LYS A 61 3.58 0.03 3.79
C LYS A 61 3.59 1.50 3.41
N ALA A 62 3.88 1.83 2.15
CA ALA A 62 3.85 3.20 1.67
C ALA A 62 2.46 3.84 1.80
N LEU A 63 1.39 3.14 1.42
CA LEU A 63 0.04 3.68 1.54
C LEU A 63 -0.43 3.72 3.02
N ALA A 64 -0.07 2.72 3.82
CA ALA A 64 -0.45 2.68 5.23
C ALA A 64 0.30 3.71 6.09
N SER A 65 1.51 4.14 5.70
CA SER A 65 2.24 5.19 6.44
C SER A 65 1.51 6.53 6.39
N ILE A 66 0.77 6.81 5.32
CA ILE A 66 -0.10 7.99 5.21
C ILE A 66 -1.14 7.98 6.33
N LEU A 67 -1.84 6.85 6.52
CA LEU A 67 -2.83 6.69 7.59
C LEU A 67 -2.18 6.80 8.97
N GLU A 68 -1.04 6.16 9.19
CA GLU A 68 -0.34 6.18 10.48
C GLU A 68 0.08 7.61 10.87
N ASN A 69 0.57 8.41 9.93
CA ASN A 69 0.90 9.82 10.16
C ASN A 69 -0.33 10.66 10.49
N GLN A 70 -1.51 10.23 10.03
CA GLN A 70 -2.78 10.85 10.34
C GLN A 70 -3.43 10.36 11.64
N GLY A 71 -2.87 9.33 12.29
CA GLY A 71 -3.49 8.72 13.46
C GLY A 71 -4.65 7.77 13.11
N LEU A 72 -4.59 7.16 11.94
CA LEU A 72 -5.55 6.16 11.47
C LEU A 72 -4.84 4.82 11.26
N ARG A 73 -5.54 3.72 11.53
CA ARG A 73 -5.05 2.37 11.24
C ARG A 73 -6.17 1.49 10.72
N ALA A 74 -5.87 0.68 9.70
CA ALA A 74 -6.79 -0.33 9.21
C ALA A 74 -6.86 -1.52 10.19
N THR A 75 -8.08 -1.94 10.53
CA THR A 75 -8.31 -3.09 11.41
C THR A 75 -8.28 -4.39 10.62
N SER A 76 -8.33 -5.54 11.30
CA SER A 76 -8.52 -6.84 10.64
C SER A 76 -9.82 -6.92 9.81
N ARG A 77 -10.87 -6.18 10.21
CA ARG A 77 -12.12 -6.07 9.46
C ARG A 77 -11.97 -5.25 8.20
N GLY A 78 -11.25 -4.14 8.25
CA GLY A 78 -10.98 -3.30 7.07
C GLY A 78 -9.98 -3.93 6.12
N GLY A 79 -9.03 -4.69 6.66
CA GLY A 79 -7.97 -5.34 5.92
C GLY A 79 -7.14 -4.34 5.10
N HIS A 80 -6.49 -4.83 4.05
CA HIS A 80 -5.66 -3.97 3.20
C HIS A 80 -6.48 -3.07 2.26
N LEU A 81 -7.75 -3.41 2.01
CA LEU A 81 -8.63 -2.58 1.18
C LEU A 81 -8.97 -1.27 1.89
N ALA A 82 -9.13 -1.27 3.21
CA ALA A 82 -9.38 -0.03 3.94
C ALA A 82 -8.25 1.01 3.78
N VAL A 83 -7.00 0.58 3.64
CA VAL A 83 -5.87 1.49 3.34
C VAL A 83 -6.07 2.14 1.96
N LEU A 84 -6.42 1.35 0.94
CA LEU A 84 -6.65 1.85 -0.41
C LEU A 84 -7.84 2.81 -0.45
N ASP A 85 -8.93 2.47 0.23
CA ASP A 85 -10.16 3.27 0.26
C ASP A 85 -9.92 4.63 0.89
N VAL A 86 -9.20 4.69 2.01
CA VAL A 86 -8.83 5.96 2.68
C VAL A 86 -7.95 6.81 1.78
N VAL A 87 -6.87 6.25 1.25
CA VAL A 87 -5.93 7.01 0.41
C VAL A 87 -6.62 7.50 -0.87
N THR A 88 -7.49 6.68 -1.48
CA THR A 88 -8.28 7.08 -2.64
C THR A 88 -9.24 8.21 -2.28
N ALA A 89 -9.99 8.09 -1.18
CA ALA A 89 -10.93 9.10 -0.74
C ALA A 89 -10.26 10.46 -0.48
N GLN A 90 -9.01 10.47 -0.03
CA GLN A 90 -8.27 11.70 0.29
C GLN A 90 -7.49 12.29 -0.88
N LEU A 91 -7.02 11.46 -1.82
CA LEU A 91 -6.05 11.86 -2.86
C LEU A 91 -6.59 11.75 -4.31
N ASP A 92 -7.83 11.26 -4.50
CA ASP A 92 -8.49 11.20 -5.81
C ASP A 92 -9.69 12.16 -5.91
N PRO A 93 -9.73 13.08 -6.90
CA PRO A 93 -8.70 13.37 -7.91
C PRO A 93 -7.46 14.08 -7.33
N PRO A 94 -6.26 13.94 -7.97
CA PRO A 94 -6.03 13.35 -9.29
C PRO A 94 -5.43 11.93 -9.30
N LEU A 95 -5.20 11.30 -8.15
CA LEU A 95 -4.33 10.11 -8.06
C LEU A 95 -5.04 8.75 -8.19
N GLY A 96 -6.36 8.71 -8.41
CA GLY A 96 -7.13 7.46 -8.47
C GLY A 96 -6.61 6.46 -9.50
N GLN A 97 -6.08 6.92 -10.64
CA GLN A 97 -5.49 6.02 -11.64
C GLN A 97 -4.25 5.28 -11.13
N ALA A 98 -3.38 5.95 -10.37
CA ALA A 98 -2.21 5.31 -9.80
C ALA A 98 -2.62 4.26 -8.76
N LEU A 99 -3.60 4.60 -7.91
CA LEU A 99 -4.09 3.75 -6.83
C LEU A 99 -4.83 2.49 -7.31
N ARG A 100 -5.45 2.52 -8.49
CA ARG A 100 -6.09 1.32 -9.10
C ARG A 100 -5.13 0.13 -9.28
N SER A 101 -3.84 0.39 -9.45
CA SER A 101 -2.85 -0.69 -9.60
C SER A 101 -2.69 -1.50 -8.31
N PHE A 102 -2.92 -0.91 -7.14
CA PHE A 102 -2.74 -1.58 -5.85
C PHE A 102 -3.71 -2.75 -5.63
N ASP A 103 -5.00 -2.62 -5.97
CA ASP A 103 -5.96 -3.74 -5.83
C ASP A 103 -5.67 -4.87 -6.81
N ARG A 104 -5.20 -4.55 -8.04
CA ARG A 104 -4.70 -5.57 -8.97
C ARG A 104 -3.51 -6.32 -8.34
N MET A 105 -2.53 -5.60 -7.81
CA MET A 105 -1.35 -6.19 -7.17
C MET A 105 -1.74 -7.08 -5.98
N ARG A 106 -2.70 -6.64 -5.15
CA ARG A 106 -3.22 -7.44 -4.03
C ARG A 106 -3.80 -8.77 -4.51
N ARG A 107 -4.64 -8.75 -5.55
CA ARG A 107 -5.22 -9.98 -6.12
C ARG A 107 -4.14 -10.88 -6.68
N ARG A 108 -3.19 -10.32 -7.45
CA ARG A 108 -2.07 -11.07 -8.04
C ARG A 108 -1.20 -11.74 -6.98
N ARG A 109 -0.84 -11.01 -5.92
CA ARG A 109 -0.12 -11.51 -4.75
C ARG A 109 -0.88 -12.65 -4.09
N ASN A 110 -2.19 -12.48 -3.86
CA ASN A 110 -3.02 -13.49 -3.22
C ASN A 110 -3.12 -14.78 -4.05
N SER A 111 -3.31 -14.66 -5.38
CA SER A 111 -3.29 -15.81 -6.28
C SER A 111 -1.95 -16.56 -6.22
N ALA A 112 -0.83 -15.85 -6.21
CA ALA A 112 0.49 -16.47 -6.14
C ALA A 112 0.78 -17.14 -4.79
N GLU A 113 0.21 -16.64 -3.70
CA GLU A 113 0.36 -17.23 -2.36
C GLU A 113 -0.54 -18.45 -2.14
N TYR A 114 -1.69 -18.50 -2.83
CA TYR A 114 -2.65 -19.61 -2.78
C TYR A 114 -2.92 -20.14 -4.19
N PRO A 115 -1.91 -20.77 -4.84
CA PRO A 115 -2.00 -21.16 -6.24
C PRO A 115 -3.04 -22.26 -6.45
N ARG A 116 -3.80 -22.11 -7.53
CA ARG A 116 -4.64 -23.14 -8.16
C ARG A 116 -3.92 -23.71 -9.37
N PRO A 117 -4.33 -24.87 -9.92
CA PRO A 117 -3.67 -25.48 -11.08
C PRO A 117 -3.53 -24.56 -12.30
N ASP A 118 -4.40 -23.57 -12.45
CA ASP A 118 -4.45 -22.59 -13.53
C ASP A 118 -3.88 -21.20 -13.16
N THR A 119 -3.29 -21.07 -11.97
CA THR A 119 -2.73 -19.77 -11.53
C THR A 119 -1.51 -19.43 -12.37
N PRO A 120 -1.49 -18.29 -13.08
CA PRO A 120 -0.33 -17.91 -13.87
C PRO A 120 0.86 -17.66 -12.97
N GLU A 121 2.03 -18.17 -13.35
CA GLU A 121 3.28 -17.86 -12.65
C GLU A 121 3.57 -16.37 -12.71
N ILE A 122 4.22 -15.84 -11.67
CA ILE A 122 4.74 -14.48 -11.67
C ILE A 122 6.06 -14.48 -12.42
N THR A 123 6.18 -13.61 -13.41
CA THR A 123 7.42 -13.45 -14.18
C THR A 123 8.29 -12.31 -13.62
N PRO A 124 9.60 -12.29 -13.90
CA PRO A 124 10.44 -11.14 -13.60
C PRO A 124 9.88 -9.82 -14.15
N ASP A 125 9.29 -9.84 -15.35
CA ASP A 125 8.71 -8.67 -15.98
C ASP A 125 7.47 -8.16 -15.21
N ASP A 126 6.61 -9.07 -14.72
CA ASP A 126 5.49 -8.70 -13.84
C ASP A 126 5.98 -7.96 -12.60
N VAL A 127 7.05 -8.45 -11.99
CA VAL A 127 7.66 -7.84 -10.79
C VAL A 127 8.20 -6.46 -11.12
N MET A 128 8.96 -6.31 -12.21
CA MET A 128 9.56 -5.04 -12.59
C MET A 128 8.51 -3.98 -12.91
N GLN A 129 7.43 -4.34 -13.62
CA GLN A 129 6.33 -3.42 -13.92
C GLN A 129 5.62 -2.93 -12.65
N ASP A 130 5.36 -3.83 -11.70
CA ASP A 130 4.69 -3.47 -10.44
C ASP A 130 5.64 -2.81 -9.43
N MET A 131 6.95 -3.04 -9.53
CA MET A 131 7.98 -2.34 -8.76
C MET A 131 7.97 -0.84 -9.07
N GLU A 132 7.86 -0.45 -10.35
CA GLU A 132 7.74 0.96 -10.73
C GLU A 132 6.52 1.64 -10.07
N LYS A 133 5.42 0.90 -9.92
CA LYS A 133 4.21 1.40 -9.23
C LYS A 133 4.43 1.52 -7.73
N ALA A 134 5.10 0.54 -7.12
CA ALA A 134 5.46 0.59 -5.71
C ALA A 134 6.38 1.79 -5.39
N GLU A 135 7.37 2.06 -6.24
CA GLU A 135 8.24 3.24 -6.14
C GLU A 135 7.46 4.55 -6.26
N GLN A 136 6.47 4.62 -7.15
CA GLN A 136 5.55 5.75 -7.26
C GLN A 136 4.72 5.94 -5.98
N PHE A 137 4.27 4.86 -5.33
CA PHE A 137 3.56 4.95 -4.06
C PHE A 137 4.46 5.43 -2.91
N ILE A 138 5.71 4.97 -2.85
CA ILE A 138 6.69 5.44 -1.85
C ILE A 138 6.94 6.94 -2.02
N ALA A 139 7.20 7.39 -3.24
CA ALA A 139 7.43 8.80 -3.53
C ALA A 139 6.19 9.67 -3.23
N LEU A 140 4.99 9.17 -3.56
CA LEU A 140 3.74 9.81 -3.23
C LEU A 140 3.58 9.96 -1.71
N ALA A 141 3.74 8.87 -0.97
CA ALA A 141 3.58 8.86 0.47
C ALA A 141 4.56 9.85 1.11
N ALA A 142 5.86 9.79 0.77
CA ALA A 142 6.87 10.72 1.26
C ALA A 142 6.46 12.19 1.08
N LYS A 143 5.96 12.57 -0.10
CA LYS A 143 5.49 13.93 -0.37
C LYS A 143 4.26 14.31 0.47
N VAL A 144 3.33 13.37 0.63
CA VAL A 144 2.05 13.59 1.30
C VAL A 144 2.22 13.68 2.82
N LEU A 145 3.17 12.95 3.41
CA LEU A 145 3.44 12.97 4.85
C LEU A 145 3.79 14.37 5.37
N ASP A 146 4.45 15.20 4.56
CA ASP A 146 4.81 16.59 4.91
C ASP A 146 3.65 17.57 4.82
N GLN A 147 2.58 17.19 4.14
CA GLN A 147 1.47 18.09 3.78
C GLN A 147 0.20 17.80 4.56
N MET A 148 0.05 16.58 5.08
CA MET A 148 -1.14 16.15 5.80
C MET A 148 -1.03 16.42 7.30
N SER A 149 -2.08 17.00 7.85
CA SER A 149 -2.29 17.08 9.30
C SER A 149 -2.93 15.79 9.83
N PRO A 150 -2.77 15.50 11.13
CA PRO A 150 -3.55 14.48 11.83
C PRO A 150 -5.05 14.60 11.58
N TYR A 151 -5.74 13.46 11.55
CA TYR A 151 -7.18 13.35 11.24
C TYR A 151 -8.08 13.84 12.38
#